data_AF-A0A382ALC1-F1
#
_entry.id   AF-A0A382ALC1-F1
#
_cell.length_a   1.000
_cell.length_b   1.000
_cell.length_c   1.000
_cell.angle_alpha   90.00
_cell.angle_beta   90.00
_cell.angle_gamma   90.00
#
_symmetry.space_group_name_H-M   'P 1'
#
loop_
_entity.id
_entity.type
_entity.pdbx_description
1 polymer ?
#
loop_
_entity_poly.entity_id
_entity_poly.type
_entity_poly.pdbx_seq_one_letter_code
_entity_poly.pdbx_strand_id
1 'polypeptide(L)'
;MSYSLQEKAMLFNRVRADSYMRACGVDVLIATAPVSVTYFTDYACWIDPLMKEYMMSPGAPAHIGQAFAVYPKEGDPAFICSGALMAVNAINLWVKDLRCYGASGADFSLPTSELPAGEHRIYDLLAAAPSYVTPAEALAAVITDRGLASARIGFESDDVPGERYKAVCQALP
;
A
#
# COMPACT_ATOMS: atom_id res chain seq x y z
N MET A 1 4.05 -27.27 19.52
CA MET A 1 4.28 -27.57 18.10
C MET A 1 4.91 -26.32 17.50
N SER A 2 6.24 -26.25 17.42
CA SER A 2 6.93 -25.05 16.93
C SER A 2 6.84 -25.01 15.41
N TYR A 3 6.08 -24.07 14.86
CA TYR A 3 6.23 -23.72 13.46
C TYR A 3 7.63 -23.11 13.30
N SER A 4 8.54 -23.87 12.70
CA SER A 4 9.74 -23.30 12.10
C SER A 4 9.26 -22.26 11.10
N LEU A 5 9.51 -20.98 11.37
CA LEU A 5 9.40 -19.91 10.38
C LEU A 5 10.44 -20.20 9.31
N GLN A 6 10.07 -21.06 8.35
CA GLN A 6 10.77 -21.15 7.09
C GLN A 6 10.75 -19.72 6.54
N GLU A 7 11.92 -19.10 6.35
CA GLU A 7 12.01 -17.78 5.73
C GLU A 7 11.16 -17.79 4.47
N LYS A 8 10.04 -17.08 4.51
CA LYS A 8 9.13 -16.99 3.37
C LYS A 8 9.93 -16.30 2.28
N ALA A 9 10.26 -17.04 1.22
CA ALA A 9 10.98 -16.48 0.09
C ALA A 9 10.17 -15.30 -0.46
N MET A 10 10.80 -14.12 -0.56
CA MET A 10 10.17 -12.93 -1.14
C MET A 10 9.79 -13.20 -2.60
N LEU A 11 8.61 -12.75 -3.02
CA LEU A 11 8.18 -12.89 -4.41
C LEU A 11 8.98 -11.97 -5.34
N PHE A 12 9.37 -10.81 -4.81
CA PHE A 12 9.97 -9.74 -5.60
C PHE A 12 11.39 -10.08 -6.10
N ASN A 13 11.55 -10.24 -7.42
CA ASN A 13 12.86 -10.37 -8.03
C ASN A 13 13.52 -8.99 -8.23
N ARG A 14 14.24 -8.56 -7.20
CA ARG A 14 14.97 -7.28 -7.16
C ARG A 14 15.96 -7.12 -8.31
N VAL A 15 16.77 -8.15 -8.57
CA VAL A 15 17.82 -8.12 -9.61
C VAL A 15 17.22 -7.82 -10.99
N ARG A 16 16.09 -8.45 -11.29
CA ARG A 16 15.36 -8.23 -12.54
C ARG A 16 14.81 -6.80 -12.62
N ALA A 17 14.14 -6.33 -11.57
CA ALA A 17 13.56 -4.98 -11.53
C ALA A 17 14.64 -3.90 -11.74
N ASP A 18 15.74 -3.99 -11.00
CA ASP A 18 16.86 -3.04 -11.09
C ASP A 18 17.48 -3.03 -12.49
N SER A 19 17.56 -4.19 -13.14
CA SER A 19 18.07 -4.30 -14.52
C SER A 19 17.18 -3.55 -15.51
N TYR A 20 15.86 -3.71 -15.42
CA TYR A 20 14.92 -3.00 -16.30
C TYR A 20 14.90 -1.49 -16.01
N MET A 21 14.91 -1.10 -14.73
CA MET A 21 14.96 0.31 -14.34
C MET A 21 16.19 1.00 -14.92
N ARG A 22 17.38 0.37 -14.84
CA ARG A 22 18.59 0.89 -15.49
C ARG A 22 18.46 0.97 -17.01
N ALA A 23 17.96 -0.09 -17.65
CA ALA A 23 17.84 -0.15 -19.11
C ALA A 23 16.85 0.90 -19.67
N CYS A 24 15.78 1.20 -18.93
CA CYS A 24 14.75 2.15 -19.32
C CYS A 24 14.95 3.55 -18.75
N GLY A 25 15.98 3.77 -17.92
CA GLY A 25 16.22 5.03 -17.23
C GLY A 25 15.12 5.41 -16.23
N VAL A 26 14.44 4.44 -15.65
CA VAL A 26 13.38 4.66 -14.65
C VAL A 26 13.99 4.72 -13.25
N ASP A 27 13.55 5.69 -12.45
CA ASP A 27 14.05 5.94 -11.10
C ASP A 27 13.13 5.35 -10.02
N VAL A 28 11.84 5.17 -10.33
CA VAL A 28 10.86 4.55 -9.44
C VAL A 28 9.80 3.78 -10.22
N LEU A 29 9.46 2.58 -9.76
CA LEU A 29 8.34 1.80 -10.26
C LEU A 29 7.14 1.95 -9.32
N ILE A 30 5.95 2.12 -9.89
CA ILE A 30 4.69 2.15 -9.17
C ILE A 30 3.79 1.05 -9.77
N ALA A 31 3.58 0.00 -8.98
CA ALA A 31 2.64 -1.07 -9.30
C ALA A 31 1.26 -0.74 -8.72
N THR A 32 0.21 -1.05 -9.48
CA THR A 32 -1.18 -0.71 -9.19
C THR A 32 -2.10 -1.94 -9.29
N ALA A 33 -1.76 -2.91 -10.16
CA ALA A 33 -2.53 -4.12 -10.31
C ALA A 33 -2.36 -5.00 -9.06
N PRO A 34 -3.42 -5.68 -8.57
CA PRO A 34 -3.33 -6.51 -7.36
C PRO A 34 -2.20 -7.57 -7.41
N VAL A 35 -1.99 -8.18 -8.59
CA VAL A 35 -0.91 -9.16 -8.80
C VAL A 35 0.48 -8.52 -8.70
N SER A 36 0.64 -7.32 -9.27
CA SER A 36 1.88 -6.57 -9.24
C SER A 36 2.17 -6.09 -7.81
N VAL A 37 1.18 -5.50 -7.13
CA VAL A 37 1.28 -5.12 -5.71
C VAL A 37 1.71 -6.31 -4.85
N THR A 38 1.08 -7.48 -5.03
CA THR A 38 1.46 -8.72 -4.33
C THR A 38 2.91 -9.09 -4.62
N TYR A 39 3.31 -9.08 -5.89
CA TYR A 39 4.68 -9.42 -6.31
C TYR A 39 5.74 -8.47 -5.73
N PHE A 40 5.45 -7.17 -5.62
CA PHE A 40 6.40 -6.17 -5.11
C PHE A 40 6.45 -6.10 -3.58
N THR A 41 5.44 -6.59 -2.86
CA THR A 41 5.32 -6.34 -1.40
C THR A 41 5.11 -7.59 -0.56
N ASP A 42 4.80 -8.73 -1.18
CA ASP A 42 4.23 -9.94 -0.58
C ASP A 42 2.87 -9.74 0.11
N TYR A 43 2.24 -8.57 -0.05
CA TYR A 43 0.91 -8.30 0.47
C TYR A 43 -0.13 -9.18 -0.21
N ALA A 44 -0.94 -9.86 0.59
CA ALA A 44 -2.07 -10.62 0.10
C ALA A 44 -3.21 -10.55 1.12
N CYS A 45 -4.37 -10.10 0.66
CA CYS A 45 -5.61 -10.13 1.39
C CYS A 45 -6.69 -10.65 0.44
N TRP A 46 -7.33 -11.77 0.80
CA TRP A 46 -8.26 -12.48 -0.09
C TRP A 46 -9.55 -11.68 -0.37
N ILE A 47 -9.90 -10.73 0.50
CA ILE A 47 -11.11 -9.92 0.37
C ILE A 47 -10.89 -8.64 -0.45
N ASP A 48 -9.66 -8.10 -0.49
CA ASP A 48 -9.33 -6.84 -1.19
C ASP A 48 -9.86 -6.75 -2.63
N PRO A 49 -9.68 -7.76 -3.52
CA PRO A 49 -10.19 -7.66 -4.89
C PRO A 49 -11.72 -7.68 -4.98
N LEU A 50 -12.42 -8.02 -3.89
CA LEU A 50 -13.88 -8.07 -3.80
C LEU A 50 -14.47 -6.82 -3.11
N MET A 51 -13.65 -6.09 -2.35
CA MET A 51 -14.09 -4.94 -1.57
C MET A 51 -14.32 -3.71 -2.45
N LYS A 52 -15.60 -3.39 -2.65
CA LYS A 52 -16.02 -2.14 -3.32
C LYS A 52 -16.07 -0.99 -2.32
N GLU A 53 -15.73 0.22 -2.75
CA GLU A 53 -15.75 1.39 -1.87
C GLU A 53 -17.12 1.62 -1.21
N TYR A 54 -18.23 1.38 -1.92
CA TYR A 54 -19.57 1.48 -1.35
C TYR A 54 -19.82 0.54 -0.16
N MET A 55 -19.01 -0.52 -0.01
CA MET A 55 -19.11 -1.45 1.13
C MET A 55 -18.56 -0.83 2.42
N MET A 56 -17.69 0.18 2.31
CA MET A 56 -17.09 0.89 3.44
C MET A 56 -17.68 2.29 3.64
N SER A 57 -18.12 2.93 2.55
CA SER A 57 -18.71 4.27 2.58
C SER A 57 -19.99 4.31 1.74
N PRO A 58 -21.19 4.37 2.36
CA PRO A 58 -22.44 4.45 1.63
C PRO A 58 -22.45 5.58 0.60
N GLY A 59 -22.87 5.28 -0.63
CA GLY A 59 -22.91 6.23 -1.74
C GLY A 59 -21.59 6.42 -2.50
N ALA A 60 -20.50 5.76 -2.08
CA ALA A 60 -19.25 5.73 -2.83
C ALA A 60 -19.39 4.90 -4.14
N PRO A 61 -18.47 5.08 -5.10
CA PRO A 61 -18.45 4.27 -6.33
C PRO A 61 -18.25 2.76 -6.11
N ALA A 62 -18.50 1.98 -7.18
CA ALA A 62 -18.24 0.53 -7.21
C ALA A 62 -16.79 0.17 -7.62
N HIS A 63 -15.83 1.04 -7.31
CA HIS A 63 -14.41 0.77 -7.52
C HIS A 63 -13.86 -0.12 -6.40
N ILE A 64 -12.81 -0.87 -6.72
CA ILE A 64 -12.03 -1.60 -5.70
C ILE A 64 -11.10 -0.60 -5.00
N GLY A 65 -10.79 -0.80 -3.72
CA GLY A 65 -9.76 0.00 -3.04
C GLY A 65 -8.44 0.02 -3.84
N GLN A 66 -7.80 1.17 -3.92
CA GLN A 66 -6.56 1.32 -4.67
C GLN A 66 -5.35 1.02 -3.78
N ALA A 67 -4.49 0.12 -4.22
CA ALA A 67 -3.22 -0.14 -3.55
C ALA A 67 -2.06 0.26 -4.47
N PHE A 68 -0.94 0.67 -3.87
CA PHE A 68 0.28 0.94 -4.61
C PHE A 68 1.46 0.24 -3.96
N ALA A 69 2.31 -0.37 -4.77
CA ALA A 69 3.68 -0.66 -4.37
C ALA A 69 4.62 0.32 -5.05
N VAL A 70 5.44 1.01 -4.26
CA VAL A 70 6.42 1.98 -4.74
C VAL A 70 7.81 1.39 -4.53
N TYR A 71 8.51 1.13 -5.63
CA TYR A 71 9.86 0.57 -5.62
C TYR A 71 10.84 1.58 -6.23
N PRO A 72 11.56 2.36 -5.42
CA PRO A 72 12.57 3.28 -5.91
C PRO A 72 13.86 2.53 -6.27
N LYS A 73 14.64 3.11 -7.18
CA LYS A 73 15.98 2.61 -7.54
C LYS A 73 16.94 2.63 -6.36
N GLU A 74 16.79 3.63 -5.48
CA GLU A 74 17.57 3.82 -4.27
C GLU A 74 16.62 4.01 -3.07
N GLY A 75 16.96 3.41 -1.93
CA GLY A 75 16.13 3.41 -0.73
C GLY A 75 15.20 2.19 -0.59
N ASP A 76 14.40 2.19 0.46
CA ASP A 76 13.47 1.11 0.77
C ASP A 76 12.16 1.25 -0.02
N PRO A 77 11.41 0.17 -0.31
CA PRO A 77 10.08 0.28 -0.92
C PRO A 77 9.03 0.87 0.03
N ALA A 78 7.88 1.24 -0.53
CA ALA A 78 6.68 1.62 0.22
C ALA A 78 5.45 0.84 -0.28
N PHE A 79 4.52 0.59 0.64
CA PHE A 79 3.23 0.00 0.34
C PHE A 79 2.11 0.93 0.80
N ILE A 80 1.18 1.23 -0.09
CA ILE A 80 0.01 2.07 0.17
C ILE A 80 -1.24 1.20 0.06
N CYS A 81 -2.14 1.26 1.03
CA CYS A 81 -3.40 0.52 1.01
C CYS A 81 -4.58 1.28 1.64
N SER A 82 -5.78 0.78 1.38
CA SER A 82 -7.04 1.36 1.84
C SER A 82 -7.33 1.02 3.30
N GLY A 83 -7.31 2.03 4.17
CA GLY A 83 -7.69 1.96 5.57
C GLY A 83 -6.77 1.08 6.43
N ALA A 84 -6.63 1.44 7.71
CA ALA A 84 -5.80 0.66 8.62
C ALA A 84 -6.33 -0.77 8.85
N LEU A 85 -7.63 -1.02 8.61
CA LEU A 85 -8.24 -2.34 8.77
C LEU A 85 -7.70 -3.36 7.78
N MET A 86 -7.48 -3.00 6.51
CA MET A 86 -6.87 -3.92 5.56
C MET A 86 -5.37 -4.06 5.82
N ALA A 87 -4.74 -2.97 6.25
CA ALA A 87 -3.33 -2.85 6.57
C ALA A 87 -2.85 -3.81 7.68
N VAL A 88 -3.76 -4.37 8.50
CA VAL A 88 -3.40 -5.44 9.47
C VAL A 88 -2.78 -6.66 8.78
N ASN A 89 -3.15 -6.94 7.51
CA ASN A 89 -2.55 -8.01 6.72
C ASN A 89 -1.13 -7.67 6.24
N ALA A 90 -0.70 -6.42 6.38
CA ALA A 90 0.60 -5.92 5.94
C ALA A 90 1.64 -5.82 7.07
N ILE A 91 1.28 -6.08 8.33
CA ILE A 91 2.15 -5.82 9.51
C ILE A 91 3.47 -6.60 9.49
N ASN A 92 3.49 -7.76 8.83
CA ASN A 92 4.65 -8.66 8.78
C ASN A 92 5.34 -8.67 7.41
N LEU A 93 5.01 -7.74 6.52
CA LEU A 93 5.68 -7.64 5.23
C LEU A 93 7.14 -7.22 5.40
N TRP A 94 7.95 -7.55 4.40
CA TRP A 94 9.33 -7.07 4.32
C TRP A 94 9.38 -5.56 4.03
N VAL A 95 8.37 -5.03 3.33
CA VAL A 95 8.15 -3.60 3.12
C VAL A 95 7.70 -2.95 4.44
N LYS A 96 8.52 -2.04 4.98
CA LYS A 96 8.30 -1.43 6.31
C LYS A 96 7.56 -0.09 6.28
N ASP A 97 7.70 0.66 5.19
CA ASP A 97 6.94 1.90 4.98
C ASP A 97 5.54 1.54 4.47
N LEU A 98 4.60 1.49 5.42
CA LEU A 98 3.19 1.20 5.20
C LEU A 98 2.39 2.49 5.37
N ARG A 99 1.69 2.92 4.32
CA ARG A 99 0.87 4.13 4.33
C ARG A 99 -0.58 3.80 4.06
N CYS A 100 -1.46 4.22 4.97
CA CYS A 100 -2.88 3.97 4.87
C CYS A 100 -3.61 5.26 4.52
N TYR A 101 -4.57 5.20 3.60
CA TYR A 101 -5.50 6.30 3.36
C TYR A 101 -6.92 5.90 3.74
N GLY A 102 -7.74 6.87 4.16
CA GLY A 102 -9.09 6.62 4.64
C GLY A 102 -9.13 5.99 6.04
N ALA A 103 -10.27 6.14 6.72
CA ALA A 103 -10.45 5.67 8.08
C ALA A 103 -10.37 4.13 8.19
N SER A 104 -9.99 3.62 9.37
CA SER A 104 -10.00 2.19 9.65
C SER A 104 -11.42 1.59 9.66
N GLY A 105 -12.44 2.41 9.95
CA GLY A 105 -13.82 1.96 10.12
C GLY A 105 -14.03 1.13 11.40
N ALA A 106 -13.01 1.03 12.26
CA ALA A 106 -13.12 0.37 13.55
C ALA A 106 -13.91 1.23 14.54
N ASP A 107 -14.74 0.58 15.36
CA ASP A 107 -15.45 1.21 16.45
C ASP A 107 -14.57 1.22 17.71
N PHE A 108 -14.25 2.41 18.19
CA PHE A 108 -13.47 2.64 19.41
C PHE A 108 -14.32 3.19 20.57
N SER A 109 -15.64 3.08 20.49
CA SER A 109 -16.56 3.59 21.52
C SER A 109 -16.50 2.81 22.84
N LEU A 110 -16.01 1.57 22.80
CA LEU A 110 -15.85 0.72 23.97
C LEU A 110 -14.40 0.76 24.49
N PRO A 111 -14.20 0.69 25.83
CA PRO A 111 -12.86 0.63 26.40
C PRO A 111 -12.17 -0.67 25.99
N THR A 112 -10.87 -0.59 25.74
CA THR A 112 -10.04 -1.77 25.48
C THR A 112 -9.84 -2.58 26.76
N SER A 113 -9.92 -3.90 26.64
CA SER A 113 -9.33 -4.79 27.65
C SER A 113 -7.81 -4.82 27.51
N GLU A 114 -7.12 -5.40 28.49
CA GLU A 114 -5.68 -5.63 28.39
C GLU A 114 -5.39 -6.50 27.15
N LEU A 115 -4.58 -5.97 26.23
CA LEU A 115 -4.20 -6.66 25.00
C LEU A 115 -2.91 -7.46 25.22
N PRO A 116 -2.76 -8.65 24.63
CA PRO A 116 -1.48 -9.32 24.54
C PRO A 116 -0.43 -8.42 23.86
N ALA A 117 0.84 -8.51 24.28
CA ALA A 117 1.93 -7.68 23.77
C ALA A 117 2.03 -7.63 22.23
N GLY A 118 1.75 -8.75 21.55
CA GLY A 118 1.79 -8.85 20.09
C GLY A 118 0.63 -8.14 19.36
N GLU A 119 -0.45 -7.81 20.07
CA GLU A 119 -1.66 -7.22 19.50
C GLU A 119 -1.69 -5.69 19.61
N HIS A 120 -0.87 -5.10 20.50
CA HIS A 120 -0.75 -3.64 20.63
C HIS A 120 -0.42 -2.97 19.29
N ARG A 121 0.50 -3.56 18.50
CA ARG A 121 0.86 -3.00 17.19
C ARG A 121 -0.31 -2.98 16.20
N ILE A 122 -1.22 -3.96 16.29
CA ILE A 122 -2.43 -4.01 15.45
C ILE A 122 -3.40 -2.94 15.93
N TYR A 123 -3.60 -2.83 17.24
CA TYR A 123 -4.46 -1.80 17.83
C TYR A 123 -3.98 -0.39 17.47
N ASP A 124 -2.69 -0.10 17.66
CA ASP A 124 -2.09 1.21 17.36
C ASP A 124 -2.28 1.58 15.89
N LEU A 125 -2.13 0.61 14.98
CA LEU A 125 -2.38 0.81 13.55
C LEU A 125 -3.85 1.15 13.29
N LEU A 126 -4.79 0.40 13.88
CA LEU A 126 -6.23 0.62 13.70
C LEU A 126 -6.73 1.93 14.30
N ALA A 127 -6.19 2.31 15.46
CA ALA A 127 -6.59 3.48 16.24
C ALA A 127 -5.96 4.78 15.72
N ALA A 128 -4.90 4.69 14.90
CA ALA A 128 -4.31 5.85 14.26
C ALA A 128 -5.33 6.57 13.37
N ALA A 129 -5.41 7.89 13.52
CA ALA A 129 -6.16 8.72 12.59
C ALA A 129 -5.55 8.58 11.17
N PRO A 130 -6.37 8.54 10.12
CA PRO A 130 -5.84 8.41 8.76
C PRO A 130 -4.97 9.61 8.42
N SER A 131 -3.72 9.34 8.03
CA SER A 131 -2.77 10.37 7.59
C SER A 131 -3.11 10.96 6.22
N TYR A 132 -3.90 10.23 5.43
CA TYR A 132 -4.27 10.60 4.06
C TYR A 132 -5.74 10.33 3.83
N VAL A 133 -6.41 11.20 3.06
CA VAL A 133 -7.82 11.02 2.70
C VAL A 133 -7.92 10.14 1.45
N THR A 134 -7.04 10.35 0.48
CA THR A 134 -7.09 9.69 -0.82
C THR A 134 -5.84 8.85 -1.12
N PRO A 135 -5.96 7.84 -2.01
CA PRO A 135 -4.79 7.07 -2.46
C PRO A 135 -3.76 7.94 -3.19
N ALA A 136 -4.22 8.95 -3.95
CA ALA A 136 -3.35 9.87 -4.68
C ALA A 136 -2.51 10.76 -3.72
N GLU A 137 -3.12 11.25 -2.64
CA GLU A 137 -2.40 11.99 -1.58
C GLU A 137 -1.32 11.12 -0.91
N ALA A 138 -1.65 9.88 -0.55
CA ALA A 138 -0.70 8.97 0.05
C ALA A 138 0.49 8.68 -0.88
N LEU A 139 0.23 8.52 -2.18
CA LEU A 139 1.27 8.32 -3.18
C LEU A 139 2.14 9.57 -3.36
N ALA A 140 1.52 10.75 -3.48
CA ALA A 140 2.25 12.02 -3.59
C ALA A 140 3.16 12.25 -2.37
N ALA A 141 2.68 11.90 -1.17
CA ALA A 141 3.48 11.98 0.05
C ALA A 141 4.69 11.02 0.00
N VAL A 142 4.55 9.78 -0.47
CA VAL A 142 5.70 8.86 -0.63
C VAL A 142 6.74 9.47 -1.57
N ILE A 143 6.30 10.00 -2.71
CA ILE A 143 7.21 10.58 -3.71
C ILE A 143 7.91 11.83 -3.15
N THR A 144 7.19 12.69 -2.44
CA THR A 144 7.73 13.93 -1.87
C THR A 144 8.70 13.65 -0.73
N ASP A 145 8.30 12.84 0.25
CA ASP A 145 9.10 12.55 1.45
C ASP A 145 10.44 11.88 1.10
N ARG A 146 10.49 11.21 -0.04
CA ARG A 146 11.68 10.50 -0.53
C ARG A 146 12.50 11.31 -1.53
N GLY A 147 12.15 12.57 -1.79
CA GLY A 147 12.86 13.42 -2.73
C GLY A 147 12.76 12.94 -4.19
N LEU A 148 11.71 12.19 -4.52
CA LEU A 148 11.49 11.60 -5.85
C LEU A 148 10.66 12.51 -6.76
N ALA A 149 10.46 13.78 -6.41
CA ALA A 149 9.62 14.70 -7.18
C ALA A 149 10.11 14.92 -8.63
N SER A 150 11.41 14.83 -8.87
CA SER A 150 11.99 14.92 -10.23
C SER A 150 12.34 13.55 -10.84
N ALA A 151 11.89 12.45 -10.22
CA ALA A 151 12.20 11.10 -10.66
C ALA A 151 11.46 10.74 -11.95
N ARG A 152 12.08 9.89 -12.79
CA ARG A 152 11.38 9.25 -13.90
C ARG A 152 10.57 8.07 -13.38
N ILE A 153 9.25 8.19 -13.43
CA ILE A 153 8.31 7.22 -12.88
C ILE A 153 7.87 6.21 -13.95
N GLY A 154 8.05 4.92 -13.69
CA GLY A 154 7.39 3.84 -14.41
C GLY A 154 6.09 3.47 -13.69
N PHE A 155 4.94 3.71 -14.31
CA PHE A 155 3.63 3.55 -13.69
C PHE A 155 2.80 2.50 -14.42
N GLU A 156 2.20 1.56 -13.70
CA GLU A 156 1.25 0.59 -14.23
C GLU A 156 -0.13 1.25 -14.38
N SER A 157 -0.50 1.63 -15.60
CA SER A 157 -1.73 2.42 -15.86
C SER A 157 -2.98 1.60 -16.16
N ASP A 158 -2.83 0.37 -16.66
CA ASP A 158 -3.91 -0.34 -17.35
C ASP A 158 -5.06 -0.76 -16.42
N ASP A 159 -4.77 -1.00 -15.14
CA ASP A 159 -5.74 -1.42 -14.12
C ASP A 159 -6.25 -0.25 -13.24
N VAL A 160 -5.88 0.99 -13.56
CA VAL A 160 -6.33 2.17 -12.81
C VAL A 160 -7.50 2.84 -13.53
N PRO A 161 -8.68 2.98 -12.88
CA PRO A 161 -9.79 3.76 -13.42
C PRO A 161 -9.35 5.17 -13.85
N GLY A 162 -9.85 5.64 -14.99
CA GLY A 162 -9.33 6.86 -15.64
C GLY A 162 -9.38 8.11 -14.76
N GLU A 163 -10.42 8.27 -13.94
CA GLU A 163 -10.56 9.35 -12.97
C GLU A 163 -9.50 9.28 -11.86
N ARG A 164 -9.14 8.07 -11.40
CA ARG A 164 -8.08 7.87 -10.41
C ARG A 164 -6.70 8.08 -10.98
N TYR A 165 -6.47 7.63 -12.22
CA TYR A 165 -5.22 7.90 -12.91
C TYR A 165 -5.00 9.41 -13.06
N LYS A 166 -6.05 10.13 -13.46
CA LYS A 166 -6.02 11.61 -13.52
C LYS A 166 -5.72 12.23 -12.15
N ALA A 167 -6.36 11.76 -11.09
CA ALA A 167 -6.11 12.25 -9.73
C ALA A 167 -4.66 12.02 -9.28
N VAL A 168 -4.08 10.84 -9.58
CA VAL A 168 -2.67 10.55 -9.32
C VAL A 168 -1.76 11.53 -10.09
N CYS A 169 -1.96 11.69 -11.39
CA CYS A 169 -1.17 12.61 -12.20
C CYS A 169 -1.28 14.08 -11.73
N GLN A 170 -2.40 14.46 -11.13
CA GLN A 170 -2.58 15.81 -10.56
C GLN A 170 -1.95 15.98 -9.17
N ALA A 171 -1.80 14.90 -8.41
CA ALA A 171 -1.25 14.92 -7.06
C ALA A 171 0.28 14.78 -7.04
N LEU A 172 0.86 14.10 -8.04
CA LEU A 172 2.30 13.95 -8.15
C LEU A 172 2.97 15.33 -8.36
N PRO A 173 4.08 15.62 -7.65
CA PRO A 173 4.78 16.91 -7.68
C PRO A 173 5.54 17.19 -8.99
#